data_AF-A0A2D1KND2-F1
#
_entry.id   AF-A0A2D1KND2-F1
#
_cell.length_a   1.000
_cell.length_b   1.000
_cell.length_c   1.000
_cell.angle_alpha   90.00
_cell.angle_beta   90.00
_cell.angle_gamma   90.00
#
_symmetry.space_group_name_H-M   'P 1'
#
loop_
_entity.id
_entity.type
_entity.pdbx_description
1 polymer ?
#
loop_
_entity_poly.entity_id
_entity_poly.type
_entity_poly.pdbx_seq_one_letter_code
_entity_poly.pdbx_strand_id
1 'polypeptide(L)'
;MKNQWRLVLVLLLALVIVIFAVLNVAPVTVHFGFGTAKWPLIIVIIVSLLLGALVTVLVSTMSALGLRRQVKTLTAEKKQQETAINQAVAEATAKLNTQLAEKEDQINALQQQASSAAAPTDK
;
A
#
# COMPACT_ATOMS: atom_id res chain seq x y z
N MET A 1 7.95 15.48 24.31
CA MET A 1 9.16 14.79 24.83
C MET A 1 9.78 13.78 23.85
N LYS A 2 9.03 12.85 23.21
CA LYS A 2 9.60 11.75 22.38
C LYS A 2 10.46 12.15 21.17
N ASN A 3 10.23 13.32 20.56
CA ASN A 3 11.02 13.77 19.39
C ASN A 3 12.26 14.59 19.75
N GLN A 4 12.33 15.19 20.95
CA GLN A 4 13.50 15.96 21.38
C GLN A 4 14.69 15.05 21.71
N TRP A 5 14.42 13.84 22.21
CA TRP A 5 15.49 12.86 22.50
C TRP A 5 16.25 12.43 21.24
N ARG A 6 15.58 12.37 20.07
CA ARG A 6 16.26 12.15 18.78
C ARG A 6 17.24 13.27 18.45
N LEU A 7 16.86 14.53 18.71
CA LEU A 7 17.74 15.68 18.50
C LEU A 7 18.96 15.60 19.43
N VAL A 8 18.75 15.26 20.71
CA VAL A 8 19.86 15.04 21.66
C VAL A 8 20.80 13.93 21.20
N LEU A 9 20.27 12.80 20.72
CA LEU A 9 21.08 11.71 20.17
C LEU A 9 21.88 12.14 18.94
N VAL A 10 21.28 12.90 18.03
CA VAL A 10 21.98 13.41 16.83
C VAL A 10 23.09 14.38 17.22
N LEU A 11 22.86 15.27 18.19
CA LEU A 11 23.89 16.17 18.69
C LEU A 11 25.03 15.41 19.38
N LEU A 12 24.70 14.40 20.18
CA LEU A 12 25.71 13.56 20.84
C LEU A 12 26.53 12.78 19.82
N LEU A 13 25.90 12.20 18.81
CA LEU A 13 26.59 11.54 17.71
C LEU A 13 27.48 12.50 16.92
N ALA A 14 26.98 13.70 16.60
CA ALA A 14 27.76 14.73 15.92
C ALA A 14 29.00 15.13 16.75
N LEU A 15 28.86 15.26 18.07
CA LEU A 15 29.99 15.53 18.97
C LEU A 15 31.03 14.40 18.90
N VAL A 16 30.61 13.13 18.92
CA VAL A 16 31.52 11.98 18.78
C VAL A 16 32.24 12.01 17.44
N ILE A 17 31.54 12.33 16.34
CA ILE A 17 32.14 12.45 15.00
C ILE A 17 33.19 13.56 14.97
N VAL A 18 32.90 14.72 15.57
CA VAL A 18 33.84 15.85 15.65
C VAL A 18 35.08 15.48 16.46
N ILE A 19 34.91 14.84 17.63
CA ILE A 19 36.04 14.35 18.44
C ILE A 19 36.89 13.38 17.62
N PHE A 20 36.25 12.42 16.94
CA PHE A 20 36.95 11.47 16.08
C PHE A 20 37.72 12.16 14.95
N ALA A 21 37.13 13.19 14.33
CA ALA A 21 37.77 13.98 13.28
C ALA A 21 39.03 14.70 13.77
N VAL A 22 38.98 15.30 14.97
CA VAL A 22 40.12 16.00 15.57
C VAL A 22 41.23 15.00 15.95
N LEU A 23 40.87 13.88 16.59
CA LEU A 23 41.83 12.86 17.01
C LEU A 23 42.50 12.15 15.81
N ASN A 24 41.81 12.06 14.67
CA ASN A 24 42.27 11.38 13.47
C ASN A 24 42.52 12.34 12.30
N VAL A 25 42.97 13.56 12.60
CA VAL A 25 43.35 14.56 11.59
C VAL A 25 44.67 14.21 10.89
N ALA A 26 45.45 13.28 11.46
CA ALA A 26 46.70 12.82 10.88
C ALA A 26 46.47 12.26 9.46
N PRO A 27 47.26 12.70 8.46
CA PRO A 27 47.06 12.27 7.09
C PRO A 27 47.47 10.80 6.90
N VAL A 28 46.57 10.01 6.34
CA VAL A 28 46.80 8.59 6.01
C VAL A 28 46.84 8.45 4.49
N THR A 29 47.77 7.64 3.99
CA THR A 29 47.85 7.32 2.56
C THR A 29 46.69 6.42 2.16
N VAL A 30 45.89 6.87 1.20
CA VAL A 30 44.77 6.12 0.62
C VAL A 30 45.13 5.76 -0.80
N HIS A 31 44.95 4.48 -1.15
CA HIS A 31 45.15 3.96 -2.50
C HIS A 31 43.79 3.84 -3.20
N PHE A 32 43.55 4.64 -4.23
CA PHE A 32 42.28 4.67 -4.97
C PHE A 32 42.29 3.75 -6.21
N GLY A 33 43.27 2.86 -6.33
CA GLY A 33 43.50 2.01 -7.51
C GLY A 33 44.15 2.73 -8.69
N PHE A 34 43.81 4.00 -8.93
CA PHE A 34 44.36 4.83 -10.02
C PHE A 34 45.37 5.88 -9.55
N GLY A 35 45.61 5.97 -8.25
CA GLY A 35 46.49 6.95 -7.64
C GLY A 35 46.49 6.85 -6.13
N THR A 36 47.35 7.63 -5.48
CA THR A 36 47.44 7.71 -4.03
C THR A 36 47.35 9.15 -3.56
N ALA A 37 46.65 9.39 -2.45
CA ALA A 37 46.59 10.70 -1.82
C ALA A 37 46.61 10.54 -0.30
N LYS A 38 47.08 11.57 0.39
CA LYS A 38 47.20 11.59 1.85
C LYS A 38 46.10 12.45 2.46
N TRP A 39 45.02 11.83 2.90
CA TRP A 39 43.87 12.51 3.52
C TRP A 39 43.65 12.01 4.95
N PRO A 40 43.09 12.82 5.86
CA PRO A 40 42.60 12.34 7.14
C PRO A 40 41.57 11.22 6.98
N LEU A 41 41.62 10.20 7.84
CA LEU A 41 40.77 9.00 7.72
C LEU A 41 39.27 9.34 7.76
N ILE A 42 38.88 10.36 8.51
CA ILE A 42 37.48 10.79 8.63
C ILE A 42 36.87 11.23 7.28
N ILE A 43 37.66 11.84 6.38
CA ILE A 43 37.16 12.27 5.07
C ILE A 43 36.74 11.03 4.25
N VAL A 44 37.56 9.98 4.30
CA VAL A 44 37.31 8.72 3.60
C VAL A 44 36.03 8.07 4.12
N ILE A 45 35.83 8.06 5.44
CA ILE A 45 34.63 7.51 6.08
C ILE A 45 33.38 8.29 5.65
N ILE A 46 33.42 9.62 5.69
CA ILE A 46 32.28 10.47 5.30
C ILE A 46 31.93 10.23 3.83
N VAL A 47 32.90 10.24 2.92
CA VAL A 47 32.65 9.98 1.50
C VAL A 47 32.05 8.57 1.30
N SER A 48 32.57 7.57 2.00
CA SER A 48 32.04 6.20 1.92
C SER A 48 30.60 6.09 2.42
N LEU A 49 30.28 6.77 3.54
CA LEU A 49 28.92 6.86 4.07
C LEU A 49 27.97 7.56 3.08
N LEU A 50 28.42 8.66 2.47
CA LEU A 50 27.64 9.38 1.46
C LEU A 50 27.39 8.51 0.22
N LEU A 51 28.39 7.75 -0.24
CA LEU A 51 28.23 6.80 -1.35
C LEU A 51 27.24 5.68 -0.99
N GLY A 52 27.33 5.11 0.21
CA GLY A 52 26.37 4.12 0.68
C GLY A 52 24.94 4.65 0.77
N ALA A 53 24.76 5.88 1.27
CA ALA A 53 23.47 6.56 1.29
C ALA A 53 22.94 6.82 -0.12
N LEU A 54 23.80 7.26 -1.05
CA LEU A 54 23.44 7.47 -2.44
C LEU A 54 22.96 6.17 -3.10
N VAL A 55 23.72 5.08 -2.97
CA VAL A 55 23.31 3.75 -3.49
C VAL A 55 21.96 3.34 -2.92
N THR A 56 21.76 3.52 -1.60
CA THR A 56 20.48 3.19 -0.94
C THR A 56 19.32 4.00 -1.52
N VAL A 57 19.49 5.31 -1.74
CA VAL A 57 18.47 6.17 -2.35
C VAL A 57 18.17 5.74 -3.79
N LEU A 58 19.20 5.42 -4.59
CA LEU A 58 19.01 4.97 -5.96
C LEU A 58 18.24 3.66 -6.02
N VAL A 59 18.64 2.65 -5.25
CA VAL A 59 17.97 1.34 -5.19
C VAL A 59 16.53 1.50 -4.70
N SER A 60 16.30 2.22 -3.61
CA SER A 60 14.94 2.42 -3.07
C SER A 60 14.02 3.18 -4.04
N THR A 61 14.55 4.16 -4.77
CA THR A 61 13.78 4.89 -5.79
C THR A 61 13.36 3.97 -6.93
N MET A 62 14.26 3.12 -7.43
CA MET A 62 13.94 2.14 -8.47
C MET A 62 12.85 1.16 -8.00
N SER A 63 12.97 0.62 -6.79
CA SER A 63 11.94 -0.26 -6.21
C SER A 63 10.60 0.45 -6.03
N ALA A 64 10.60 1.70 -5.56
CA ALA A 64 9.39 2.48 -5.35
C ALA A 64 8.61 2.72 -6.66
N LEU A 65 9.29 2.88 -7.79
CA LEU A 65 8.64 3.02 -9.11
C LEU A 65 7.93 1.73 -9.53
N GLY A 66 8.56 0.57 -9.31
CA GLY A 66 7.94 -0.73 -9.56
C GLY A 66 6.70 -0.95 -8.68
N LEU A 67 6.82 -0.62 -7.40
CA LEU A 67 5.73 -0.75 -6.45
C LEU A 67 4.54 0.16 -6.78
N ARG A 68 4.81 1.42 -7.19
CA ARG A 68 3.76 2.35 -7.66
C ARG A 68 2.98 1.81 -8.86
N ARG A 69 3.66 1.14 -9.80
CA ARG A 69 2.98 0.50 -10.95
C ARG A 69 2.07 -0.63 -10.49
N GLN A 70 2.56 -1.52 -9.62
CA GLN A 70 1.75 -2.61 -9.06
C GLN A 70 0.53 -2.07 -8.30
N VAL A 71 0.71 -1.06 -7.45
CA VAL A 71 -0.42 -0.41 -6.74
C VAL A 71 -1.44 0.14 -7.73
N LYS A 72 -1.01 0.80 -8.80
CA LYS A 72 -1.93 1.32 -9.83
C LYS A 72 -2.71 0.20 -10.50
N THR A 73 -2.04 -0.89 -10.91
CA THR A 73 -2.68 -2.05 -11.54
C THR A 73 -3.67 -2.71 -10.60
N LEU A 74 -3.25 -3.06 -9.39
CA LEU A 74 -4.10 -3.69 -8.37
C LEU A 74 -5.31 -2.81 -8.00
N THR A 75 -5.12 -1.49 -7.94
CA THR A 75 -6.23 -0.56 -7.67
C THR A 75 -7.23 -0.54 -8.83
N ALA A 76 -6.75 -0.59 -10.07
CA ALA A 76 -7.62 -0.66 -11.25
C ALA A 76 -8.40 -1.98 -11.31
N GLU A 77 -7.73 -3.10 -11.08
CA GLU A 77 -8.35 -4.44 -11.00
C GLU A 77 -9.40 -4.50 -9.89
N LYS A 78 -9.07 -3.99 -8.69
CA LYS A 78 -10.02 -3.91 -7.57
C LYS A 78 -11.27 -3.13 -7.95
N LYS A 79 -11.10 -1.96 -8.58
CA LYS A 79 -12.23 -1.13 -9.03
C LYS A 79 -13.08 -1.86 -10.07
N GLN A 80 -12.46 -2.54 -11.02
CA GLN A 80 -13.19 -3.31 -12.04
C GLN A 80 -13.98 -4.47 -11.40
N GLN A 81 -13.37 -5.17 -10.45
CA GLN A 81 -14.02 -6.26 -9.73
C GLN A 81 -15.19 -5.75 -8.87
N GLU A 82 -15.02 -4.63 -8.16
CA GLU A 82 -16.10 -3.96 -7.43
C GLU A 82 -17.27 -3.60 -8.35
N THR A 83 -16.99 -3.05 -9.54
CA THR A 83 -18.06 -2.73 -10.51
C THR A 83 -18.78 -3.98 -11.03
N ALA A 84 -18.05 -5.06 -11.31
CA ALA A 84 -18.63 -6.31 -11.78
C ALA A 84 -19.50 -6.99 -10.70
N ILE A 85 -19.05 -6.98 -9.43
CA ILE A 85 -19.82 -7.48 -8.30
C ILE A 85 -21.11 -6.66 -8.14
N ASN A 86 -21.02 -5.33 -8.16
CA ASN A 86 -22.18 -4.47 -8.02
C ASN A 86 -23.21 -4.70 -9.14
N GLN A 87 -22.76 -4.89 -10.38
CA GLN A 87 -23.63 -5.25 -11.50
C GLN A 87 -24.28 -6.62 -11.32
N ALA A 88 -23.50 -7.65 -10.96
CA ALA A 88 -24.02 -8.99 -10.74
C ALA A 88 -25.04 -9.04 -9.59
N VAL A 89 -24.80 -8.30 -8.51
CA VAL A 89 -25.74 -8.15 -7.39
C VAL A 89 -27.02 -7.43 -7.84
N ALA A 90 -26.90 -6.35 -8.62
CA ALA A 90 -28.07 -5.64 -9.16
C ALA A 90 -28.91 -6.53 -10.07
N GLU A 91 -28.28 -7.28 -10.97
CA GLU A 91 -28.95 -8.24 -11.85
C GLU A 91 -29.62 -9.38 -11.07
N ALA A 92 -28.94 -9.96 -10.09
CA ALA A 92 -29.50 -11.01 -9.24
C ALA A 92 -30.71 -10.50 -8.43
N THR A 93 -30.61 -9.27 -7.90
CA THR A 93 -31.70 -8.63 -7.16
C THR A 93 -32.89 -8.34 -8.06
N ALA A 94 -32.66 -7.85 -9.29
CA ALA A 94 -33.72 -7.64 -10.27
C ALA A 94 -34.43 -8.96 -10.63
N LYS A 95 -33.68 -10.04 -10.88
CA LYS A 95 -34.24 -11.38 -11.17
C LYS A 95 -35.02 -11.96 -9.99
N LEU A 96 -34.56 -11.74 -8.76
CA LEU A 96 -35.28 -12.16 -7.55
C LEU A 96 -36.58 -11.39 -7.40
N ASN A 97 -36.57 -10.07 -7.61
CA ASN A 97 -37.78 -9.24 -7.51
C ASN A 97 -38.82 -9.62 -8.58
N THR A 98 -38.40 -9.92 -9.82
CA THR A 98 -39.33 -10.40 -10.85
C THR A 98 -39.93 -11.75 -10.49
N GLN A 99 -39.12 -12.67 -9.96
CA GLN A 99 -39.62 -13.98 -9.50
C GLN A 99 -40.59 -13.84 -8.31
N LEU A 100 -40.34 -12.91 -7.39
CA LEU A 100 -41.23 -12.64 -6.27
C LEU A 100 -42.58 -12.10 -6.75
N ALA A 101 -42.58 -11.15 -7.69
CA ALA A 101 -43.81 -10.62 -8.28
C ALA A 101 -44.63 -11.71 -9.00
N GLU A 102 -43.98 -12.55 -9.82
CA GLU A 102 -44.62 -13.69 -10.47
C GLU A 102 -45.22 -14.69 -9.45
N LYS A 103 -44.53 -14.89 -8.32
CA LYS A 103 -45.02 -15.77 -7.24
C LYS A 103 -46.19 -15.16 -6.48
N GLU A 104 -46.20 -13.85 -6.23
CA GLU A 104 -47.34 -13.15 -5.64
C GLU A 104 -48.57 -13.22 -6.55
N ASP A 105 -48.41 -13.02 -7.85
CA ASP A 105 -49.49 -13.16 -8.83
C ASP A 105 -50.06 -14.60 -8.83
N GLN A 106 -49.18 -15.61 -8.77
CA GLN A 106 -49.58 -17.02 -8.64
C GLN A 106 -50.35 -17.29 -7.34
N ILE A 107 -49.89 -16.78 -6.20
CA ILE A 107 -50.56 -16.95 -4.91
C ILE A 107 -51.96 -16.31 -4.96
N ASN A 108 -52.07 -15.08 -5.45
CA ASN A 108 -53.34 -14.37 -5.56
C ASN A 108 -54.33 -15.10 -6.46
N ALA A 109 -53.87 -15.63 -7.61
CA ALA A 109 -54.70 -16.42 -8.52
C ALA A 109 -55.19 -17.73 -7.87
N LEU A 110 -54.31 -18.46 -7.18
CA LEU A 110 -54.67 -19.69 -6.47
C LEU A 110 -55.65 -19.41 -5.32
N GLN A 111 -55.50 -18.30 -4.62
CA GLN A 111 -56.37 -17.93 -3.50
C GLN A 111 -57.77 -17.52 -3.98
N GLN A 112 -57.89 -16.88 -5.14
CA GLN A 112 -59.17 -16.64 -5.81
C GLN A 112 -59.86 -17.94 -6.23
N GLN A 113 -59.10 -18.90 -6.77
CA GLN A 113 -59.64 -20.24 -7.13
C GLN A 113 -60.11 -21.02 -5.88
N ALA A 114 -59.36 -20.97 -4.79
CA ALA A 114 -59.76 -21.60 -3.54
C ALA A 114 -61.03 -20.95 -2.94
N SER A 115 -61.19 -19.64 -3.08
CA SER A 115 -62.36 -18.90 -2.60
C SER A 115 -63.62 -19.17 -3.44
N SER A 116 -63.49 -19.42 -4.74
CA SER A 116 -64.62 -19.77 -5.62
C SER A 116 -65.04 -21.24 -5.48
N ALA A 117 -64.13 -22.13 -5.10
CA ALA A 117 -64.45 -23.53 -4.80
C ALA A 117 -65.10 -23.73 -3.41
N ALA A 118 -65.03 -22.73 -2.52
CA ALA A 118 -65.60 -22.79 -1.16
C ALA A 118 -66.97 -22.11 -1.02
N ALA A 119 -67.56 -21.59 -2.11
CA ALA A 119 -68.94 -21.09 -2.08
C ALA A 119 -69.91 -22.27 -1.87
N PRO A 120 -70.82 -22.20 -0.87
CA PRO A 120 -71.64 -23.34 -0.49
C PRO A 120 -72.55 -23.74 -1.65
N THR A 121 -72.46 -25.02 -2.02
CA THR A 121 -73.54 -25.74 -2.68
C THR A 121 -74.74 -25.74 -1.73
N ASP A 122 -75.59 -24.72 -1.78
CA ASP A 122 -76.86 -24.75 -1.09
C ASP A 122 -78.01 -24.91 -2.10
N LYS A 123 -78.87 -25.87 -1.75
CA LYS A 123 -80.02 -26.35 -2.51
C LYS A 123 -81.24 -25.46 -2.31
#